data_AF-A0A842HG14-F1
#
_entry.id   AF-A0A842HG14-F1
#
_cell.length_a   1.000
_cell.length_b   1.000
_cell.length_c   1.000
_cell.angle_alpha   90.00
_cell.angle_beta   90.00
_cell.angle_gamma   90.00
#
_symmetry.space_group_name_H-M   'P 1'
#
loop_
_entity.id
_entity.type
_entity.pdbx_description
1 polymer ?
#
loop_
_entity_poly.entity_id
_entity_poly.type
_entity_poly.pdbx_seq_one_letter_code
_entity_poly.pdbx_strand_id
1 'polypeptide(L)'
;MAEERDINNLITVSGGDDAQRAAAFAALEKLAQDNWNFVRTENGRVNFNTDWEPPFKELKALSKEHPGVEFNLLADAYTNRHWICKATIAEGKSNEEAISLVDDDFDAVFNEIYGCSYEQWEKQPCEPFVKLFAS
;
A
#
# COMPACT_ATOMS: atom_id res chain seq x y z
N MET A 1 -20.47 -16.14 5.51
CA MET A 1 -19.86 -14.81 5.61
C MET A 1 -18.57 -14.91 4.85
N ALA A 2 -18.38 -14.11 3.79
CA ALA A 2 -17.17 -14.18 2.99
C ALA A 2 -15.99 -13.86 3.91
N GLU A 3 -15.06 -14.81 4.06
CA GLU A 3 -13.79 -14.57 4.72
C GLU A 3 -13.16 -13.34 4.06
N GLU A 4 -12.93 -12.33 4.90
CA GLU A 4 -12.26 -11.09 4.57
C GLU A 4 -10.96 -11.46 3.85
N ARG A 5 -10.85 -11.07 2.57
CA ARG A 5 -9.61 -11.25 1.83
C ARG A 5 -8.68 -10.14 2.29
N ASP A 6 -7.85 -10.45 3.27
CA ASP A 6 -6.86 -9.57 3.90
C ASP A 6 -5.73 -9.21 2.91
N ILE A 7 -6.05 -8.40 1.91
CA ILE A 7 -5.04 -7.71 1.09
C ILE A 7 -4.94 -6.32 1.65
N ASN A 8 -3.88 -6.05 2.41
CA ASN A 8 -3.65 -4.74 2.99
C ASN A 8 -2.84 -3.92 1.98
N ASN A 9 -3.50 -2.96 1.34
CA ASN A 9 -2.80 -1.98 0.53
C ASN A 9 -2.64 -0.69 1.32
N LEU A 10 -1.45 -0.10 1.23
CA LEU A 10 -1.08 1.17 1.82
C LEU A 10 -0.46 2.05 0.74
N ILE A 11 -0.95 3.27 0.60
CA ILE A 11 -0.34 4.28 -0.27
C ILE A 11 0.04 5.51 0.53
N THR A 12 1.24 6.03 0.26
CA THR A 12 1.73 7.31 0.76
C THR A 12 2.13 8.22 -0.39
N VAL A 13 2.22 9.52 -0.12
CA VAL A 13 2.56 10.55 -1.11
C VAL A 13 3.88 11.21 -0.72
N SER A 14 4.87 11.20 -1.62
CA SER A 14 6.17 11.86 -1.46
C SER A 14 6.53 12.73 -2.68
N GLY A 15 7.71 13.34 -2.67
CA GLY A 15 8.11 14.31 -3.70
C GLY A 15 7.36 15.64 -3.59
N GLY A 16 7.57 16.54 -4.56
CA GLY A 16 6.92 17.85 -4.64
C GLY A 16 7.15 18.79 -3.45
N ASP A 17 6.48 19.94 -3.48
CA ASP A 17 6.29 20.80 -2.31
C ASP A 17 5.07 20.38 -1.46
N ASP A 18 4.88 21.02 -0.31
CA ASP A 18 3.78 20.70 0.62
C ASP A 18 2.39 20.87 -0.01
N ALA A 19 2.22 21.87 -0.87
CA ALA A 19 0.92 22.14 -1.51
C ALA A 19 0.62 21.10 -2.59
N GLN A 20 1.63 20.71 -3.38
CA GLN A 20 1.53 19.65 -4.37
C GLN A 20 1.20 18.31 -3.71
N ARG A 21 1.89 17.96 -2.61
CA ARG A 21 1.61 16.75 -1.84
C ARG A 21 0.21 16.75 -1.26
N ALA A 22 -0.22 17.84 -0.64
CA ALA A 22 -1.56 17.93 -0.06
C ALA A 22 -2.66 17.76 -1.12
N ALA A 23 -2.49 18.37 -2.30
CA ALA A 23 -3.43 18.22 -3.41
C ALA A 23 -3.47 16.79 -3.96
N ALA A 24 -2.30 16.17 -4.15
CA ALA A 24 -2.20 14.78 -4.61
C ALA A 24 -2.80 13.79 -3.60
N PHE A 25 -2.60 14.06 -2.30
CA PHE A 25 -3.18 13.25 -1.23
C PHE A 25 -4.71 13.32 -1.23
N ALA A 26 -5.29 14.52 -1.31
CA ALA A 26 -6.74 14.68 -1.38
C ALA A 26 -7.36 13.98 -2.61
N ALA A 27 -6.65 14.00 -3.76
CA ALA A 27 -7.10 13.30 -4.95
C ALA A 27 -7.02 11.76 -4.80
N LEU A 28 -5.97 11.25 -4.15
CA LEU A 28 -5.82 9.85 -3.80
C LEU A 28 -6.92 9.38 -2.83
N GLU A 29 -7.21 10.16 -1.79
CA GLU A 29 -8.29 9.85 -0.83
C GLU A 29 -9.63 9.71 -1.54
N LYS A 30 -9.95 10.66 -2.42
CA LYS A 30 -11.18 10.63 -3.19
C LYS A 30 -11.23 9.42 -4.12
N LEU A 31 -10.16 9.18 -4.87
CA LEU A 31 -10.03 8.01 -5.76
C LEU A 31 -10.28 6.72 -4.98
N ALA A 32 -9.71 6.59 -3.79
CA ALA A 32 -9.90 5.42 -2.94
C ALA A 32 -11.35 5.27 -2.50
N GLN A 33 -11.96 6.34 -1.96
CA GLN A 33 -13.35 6.33 -1.50
C GLN A 33 -14.35 6.00 -2.62
N ASP A 34 -14.07 6.42 -3.85
CA ASP A 34 -14.94 6.20 -5.00
C ASP A 34 -14.84 4.77 -5.57
N ASN A 35 -13.69 4.08 -5.40
CA ASN A 35 -13.38 2.85 -6.14
C ASN A 35 -13.03 1.63 -5.29
N TRP A 36 -12.60 1.80 -4.06
CA TRP A 36 -12.04 0.71 -3.24
C TRP A 36 -12.83 0.49 -1.96
N ASN A 37 -12.74 -0.73 -1.43
CA ASN A 37 -13.44 -1.11 -0.20
C ASN A 37 -12.51 -0.91 1.02
N PHE A 38 -13.12 -0.67 2.19
CA PHE A 38 -12.41 -0.55 3.48
C PHE A 38 -11.34 0.55 3.50
N VAL A 39 -11.66 1.71 2.94
CA VAL A 39 -10.73 2.84 2.88
C VAL A 39 -10.57 3.50 4.24
N ARG A 40 -9.34 3.53 4.76
CA ARG A 40 -8.98 4.31 5.94
C ARG A 40 -7.84 5.26 5.63
N THR A 41 -8.12 6.55 5.84
CA THR A 41 -7.11 7.59 5.76
C THR A 41 -6.62 8.01 7.14
N GLU A 42 -5.31 8.07 7.33
CA GLU A 42 -4.69 8.64 8.53
C GLU A 42 -3.26 9.12 8.24
N ASN A 43 -2.85 10.27 8.80
CA ASN A 43 -1.47 10.77 8.78
C ASN A 43 -0.80 10.78 7.38
N GLY A 44 -1.52 11.23 6.34
CA GLY A 44 -0.97 11.31 4.98
C GLY A 44 -0.89 9.95 4.27
N ARG A 45 -1.75 9.00 4.66
CA ARG A 45 -1.78 7.64 4.12
C ARG A 45 -3.19 7.19 3.80
N VAL A 46 -3.31 6.32 2.79
CA VAL A 46 -4.57 5.68 2.41
C VAL A 46 -4.39 4.17 2.47
N ASN A 47 -5.17 3.52 3.33
CA ASN A 47 -5.24 2.06 3.44
C ASN A 47 -6.53 1.56 2.80
N PHE A 48 -6.51 0.43 2.10
CA PHE A 48 -7.67 -0.12 1.40
C PHE A 48 -7.47 -1.60 1.04
N ASN A 49 -8.58 -2.30 0.79
CA ASN A 49 -8.57 -3.67 0.31
C ASN A 49 -8.83 -3.70 -1.20
N THR A 50 -8.09 -4.54 -1.93
CA THR A 50 -8.34 -4.82 -3.35
C THR A 50 -8.59 -6.29 -3.60
N ASP A 51 -9.26 -6.59 -4.71
CA ASP A 51 -9.44 -7.94 -5.21
C ASP A 51 -8.16 -8.42 -5.93
N TRP A 52 -7.10 -8.68 -5.17
CA TRP A 52 -5.83 -9.30 -5.60
C TRP A 52 -4.82 -8.45 -6.38
N GLU A 53 -5.25 -7.44 -7.12
CA GLU A 53 -4.32 -6.61 -7.89
C GLU A 53 -4.14 -5.24 -7.22
N PRO A 54 -2.89 -4.75 -7.06
CA PRO A 54 -2.66 -3.38 -6.65
C PRO A 54 -3.18 -2.41 -7.74
N PRO A 55 -3.68 -1.21 -7.38
CA PRO A 55 -4.36 -0.31 -8.30
C PRO A 55 -3.40 0.50 -9.18
N PHE A 56 -2.45 -0.17 -9.83
CA PHE A 56 -1.39 0.48 -10.61
C PHE A 56 -1.93 1.35 -11.73
N LYS A 57 -3.04 0.95 -12.36
CA LYS A 57 -3.62 1.70 -13.48
C LYS A 57 -4.15 3.06 -13.00
N GLU A 58 -4.88 3.07 -11.90
CA GLU A 58 -5.46 4.25 -11.28
C GLU A 58 -4.35 5.17 -10.75
N LEU A 59 -3.32 4.61 -10.10
CA LEU A 59 -2.18 5.39 -9.60
C LEU A 59 -1.31 5.97 -10.73
N LYS A 60 -1.13 5.24 -11.84
CA LYS A 60 -0.44 5.77 -13.03
C LYS A 60 -1.26 6.88 -13.70
N ALA A 61 -2.58 6.84 -13.65
CA ALA A 61 -3.41 7.94 -14.13
C ALA A 61 -3.26 9.17 -13.22
N LEU A 62 -3.44 8.97 -11.91
CA LEU A 62 -3.35 10.04 -10.91
C LEU A 62 -1.97 10.72 -10.90
N SER A 63 -0.88 9.96 -11.01
CA SER A 63 0.49 10.51 -11.07
C SER A 63 0.79 11.37 -12.29
N LYS A 64 0.01 11.27 -13.38
CA LYS A 64 0.14 12.19 -14.52
C LYS A 64 -0.50 13.55 -14.23
N GLU A 65 -1.52 13.58 -13.37
CA GLU A 65 -2.22 14.81 -12.98
C GLU A 65 -1.44 15.59 -11.91
N HIS A 66 -0.55 14.91 -11.18
CA HIS A 66 0.29 15.48 -10.13
C HIS A 66 1.79 15.30 -10.45
N PRO A 67 2.34 16.01 -11.45
CA PRO A 67 3.76 15.91 -11.80
C PRO A 67 4.66 16.40 -10.65
N GLY A 68 5.82 15.75 -10.51
CA GLY A 68 6.75 16.01 -9.41
C GLY A 68 6.37 15.37 -8.07
N VAL A 69 5.22 14.69 -7.98
CA VAL A 69 4.78 13.90 -6.83
C VAL A 69 4.92 12.41 -7.13
N GLU A 70 5.20 11.63 -6.09
CA GLU A 70 5.34 10.18 -6.13
C GLU A 70 4.29 9.52 -5.24
N PHE A 71 3.67 8.45 -5.73
CA PHE A 71 2.81 7.57 -4.95
C PHE A 71 3.58 6.31 -4.61
N ASN A 72 3.84 6.08 -3.33
CA ASN A 72 4.50 4.87 -2.87
C ASN A 72 3.45 3.89 -2.38
N LEU A 73 3.32 2.78 -3.11
CA LEU A 73 2.41 1.70 -2.84
C LEU A 73 3.15 0.56 -2.15
N LEU A 74 2.48 0.03 -1.13
CA LEU A 74 2.83 -1.19 -0.45
C LEU A 74 1.57 -2.06 -0.45
N ALA A 75 1.66 -3.28 -0.98
CA ALA A 75 0.53 -4.18 -1.13
C ALA A 75 0.96 -5.59 -0.75
N ASP A 76 0.04 -6.40 -0.25
CA ASP A 76 0.31 -7.80 0.07
C ASP A 76 -0.88 -8.70 -0.23
N ALA A 77 -0.61 -9.98 -0.47
CA ALA A 77 -1.66 -10.98 -0.63
C ALA A 77 -1.24 -12.34 -0.08
N TYR A 78 -2.17 -13.01 0.62
CA TYR A 78 -1.90 -14.21 1.44
C TYR A 78 -2.68 -15.46 1.03
N THR A 79 -3.46 -15.42 -0.05
CA THR A 79 -4.51 -16.43 -0.29
C THR A 79 -4.15 -17.59 -1.23
N ASN A 80 -3.03 -17.55 -1.96
CA ASN A 80 -2.57 -18.65 -2.86
C ASN A 80 -1.05 -18.62 -3.11
N ARG A 81 -0.45 -17.43 -3.03
CA ARG A 81 0.99 -17.18 -2.99
C ARG A 81 1.17 -16.00 -2.08
N HIS A 82 2.05 -16.15 -1.10
CA HIS A 82 2.36 -15.10 -0.15
C HIS A 82 3.37 -14.17 -0.81
N TRP A 83 2.94 -12.95 -1.08
CA TRP A 83 3.80 -11.94 -1.67
C TRP A 83 3.49 -10.56 -1.10
N ILE A 84 4.50 -9.70 -1.18
CA ILE A 84 4.45 -8.28 -0.88
C ILE A 84 4.96 -7.55 -2.12
N CYS A 85 4.28 -6.49 -2.54
CA CYS A 85 4.72 -5.61 -3.60
C CYS A 85 5.02 -4.22 -3.04
N LYS A 86 6.16 -3.68 -3.45
CA LYS A 86 6.53 -2.27 -3.28
C LYS A 86 6.53 -1.63 -4.66
N ALA A 87 5.95 -0.44 -4.77
CA ALA A 87 6.06 0.32 -5.99
C ALA A 87 6.13 1.82 -5.74
N THR A 88 6.99 2.50 -6.50
CA THR A 88 6.97 3.97 -6.60
C THR A 88 6.41 4.35 -7.95
N ILE A 89 5.33 5.14 -7.95
CA ILE A 89 4.63 5.57 -9.17
C ILE A 89 4.76 7.09 -9.31
N ALA A 90 5.31 7.55 -10.43
CA ALA A 90 5.52 8.95 -10.74
C ALA A 90 5.34 9.22 -12.24
N GLU A 91 4.65 10.31 -12.58
CA GLU A 91 4.44 10.75 -13.97
C GLU A 91 3.96 9.64 -14.92
N GLY A 92 3.10 8.75 -14.42
CA GLY A 92 2.54 7.64 -15.18
C GLY A 92 3.47 6.44 -15.39
N LYS A 93 4.65 6.44 -14.76
CA LYS A 93 5.59 5.31 -14.73
C LYS A 93 5.61 4.70 -13.33
N SER A 94 6.01 3.44 -13.24
CA SER A 94 6.20 2.74 -11.98
C SER A 94 7.53 2.01 -11.97
N ASN A 95 8.13 1.96 -10.79
CA ASN A 95 9.17 0.99 -10.46
C ASN A 95 8.54 0.00 -9.47
N GLU A 96 8.32 -1.24 -9.91
CA GLU A 96 7.57 -2.27 -9.17
C GLU A 96 8.53 -3.37 -8.74
N GLU A 97 8.47 -3.74 -7.46
CA GLU A 97 9.23 -4.82 -6.85
C GLU A 97 8.25 -5.76 -6.16
N ALA A 98 8.30 -7.06 -6.49
CA ALA A 98 7.44 -8.07 -5.89
C ALA A 98 8.31 -9.13 -5.20
N ILE A 99 8.10 -9.28 -3.90
CA ILE A 99 8.85 -10.15 -2.99
C ILE A 99 7.92 -11.28 -2.57
N SER A 100 8.40 -12.51 -2.56
CA SER A 100 7.60 -13.70 -2.19
C SER A 100 8.18 -14.39 -0.96
N LEU A 101 7.41 -15.26 -0.29
CA LEU A 101 7.89 -16.02 0.88
C LEU A 101 9.21 -16.79 0.70
N VAL A 102 9.60 -17.10 -0.55
CA VAL A 102 10.85 -17.82 -0.85
C VAL A 102 12.05 -16.90 -1.03
N ASP A 103 11.84 -15.58 -0.91
CA ASP A 103 12.86 -14.56 -1.01
C ASP A 103 13.47 -14.28 0.37
N ASP A 104 14.79 -14.08 0.42
CA ASP A 104 15.53 -13.82 1.66
C ASP A 104 15.11 -12.50 2.32
N ASP A 105 14.60 -11.55 1.53
CA ASP A 105 14.17 -10.23 2.01
C ASP A 105 12.71 -10.17 2.50
N PHE A 106 11.93 -11.25 2.35
CA PHE A 106 10.51 -11.26 2.68
C PHE A 106 10.22 -10.90 4.13
N ASP A 107 10.88 -11.57 5.09
CA ASP A 107 10.62 -11.38 6.52
C ASP A 107 10.97 -9.97 7.00
N ALA A 108 12.01 -9.36 6.42
CA ALA A 108 12.39 -7.98 6.74
C ALA A 108 11.28 -7.00 6.32
N VAL A 109 10.74 -7.18 5.11
CA VAL A 109 9.66 -6.34 4.59
C VAL A 109 8.33 -6.63 5.28
N PHE A 110 8.03 -7.89 5.56
CA PHE A 110 6.85 -8.29 6.32
C PHE A 110 6.86 -7.64 7.71
N ASN A 111 7.99 -7.71 8.42
CA ASN A 111 8.14 -7.11 9.74
C ASN A 111 8.09 -5.58 9.72
N GLU A 112 8.53 -4.95 8.63
CA GLU A 112 8.27 -3.53 8.41
C GLU A 112 6.76 -3.29 8.47
N ILE A 113 5.98 -3.93 7.60
CA ILE A 113 4.52 -3.71 7.48
C ILE A 113 3.75 -4.04 8.77
N TYR A 114 3.99 -5.24 9.30
CA TYR A 114 3.16 -5.87 10.32
C TYR A 114 3.74 -5.72 11.73
N GLY A 115 4.96 -5.22 11.88
CA GLY A 115 5.64 -5.05 13.17
C GLY A 115 5.96 -6.37 13.89
N CYS A 116 5.88 -7.50 13.19
CA CYS A 116 6.23 -8.82 13.66
C CYS A 116 6.70 -9.71 12.50
N SER A 117 7.35 -10.85 12.79
CA SER A 117 7.73 -11.79 11.73
C SER A 117 6.52 -12.56 11.17
N TYR A 118 6.68 -13.12 9.97
CA TYR A 118 5.65 -13.96 9.36
C TYR A 118 5.32 -15.18 10.24
N GLU A 119 6.33 -15.84 10.81
CA GLU A 119 6.14 -16.99 11.71
C GLU A 119 5.30 -16.63 12.97
N GLN A 120 5.39 -15.39 13.45
CA GLN A 120 4.57 -14.90 14.56
C GLN A 120 3.13 -14.66 14.09
N TRP A 121 2.96 -14.01 12.94
CA TRP A 121 1.66 -13.74 12.34
C TRP A 121 0.88 -15.02 12.02
N GLU A 122 1.53 -16.08 11.52
CA GLU A 122 0.90 -17.37 11.25
C GLU A 122 0.28 -18.03 12.51
N LYS A 123 0.91 -17.83 13.67
CA LYS A 123 0.45 -18.41 14.94
C LYS A 123 -0.66 -17.58 15.58
N GLN A 124 -0.53 -16.27 15.48
CA GLN A 124 -1.51 -15.31 15.94
C GLN A 124 -1.32 -14.06 15.08
N PRO A 125 -2.30 -13.69 14.24
CA PRO A 125 -2.19 -12.49 13.43
C PRO A 125 -1.86 -11.31 14.34
N CYS A 126 -0.67 -10.76 14.14
CA CYS A 126 -0.34 -9.45 14.66
C CYS A 126 -1.38 -8.52 14.03
N GLU A 127 -2.16 -7.80 14.84
CA GLU A 127 -3.22 -6.94 14.29
C GLU A 127 -2.62 -6.11 13.13
N PRO A 128 -3.14 -6.25 11.89
CA PRO A 128 -2.61 -5.52 10.75
C PRO A 128 -3.10 -4.09 10.87
N PHE A 129 -2.42 -3.31 11.71
CA PHE A 129 -2.87 -1.99 12.09
C PHE A 129 -1.64 -1.14 12.34
N VAL A 130 -1.31 -0.30 11.35
CA VAL A 130 -1.02 1.11 11.59
C VAL A 130 -0.17 1.35 12.85
N LYS A 131 0.99 0.68 12.96
CA LYS A 131 1.94 0.87 14.07
C LYS A 131 3.36 1.18 13.63
N LEU A 132 3.61 1.24 12.33
CA LEU A 132 4.57 2.20 11.78
C LEU A 132 3.74 3.46 11.49
N PHE A 133 3.81 4.62 12.09
CA PHE A 133 4.87 5.31 12.77
C PHE A 133 4.13 6.25 13.74
N ALA A 134 3.96 5.85 15.00
CA ALA A 134 3.66 6.81 16.05
C ALA A 134 4.95 7.55 16.35
N SER A 135 5.06 8.78 15.84
CA SER A 135 6.03 9.77 16.28
C SER A 135 5.32 11.12 16.25
#